data_AF-A0A4Z0R4E2-F1
#
_entry.id   AF-A0A4Z0R4E2-F1
#
_cell.length_a   1.000
_cell.length_b   1.000
_cell.length_c   1.000
_cell.angle_alpha   90.00
_cell.angle_beta   90.00
_cell.angle_gamma   90.00
#
_symmetry.space_group_name_H-M   'P 1'
#
loop_
_entity.id
_entity.type
_entity.pdbx_description
1 polymer ?
#
loop_
_entity_poly.entity_id
_entity_poly.type
_entity_poly.pdbx_seq_one_letter_code
_entity_poly.pdbx_strand_id
1 'polypeptide(L)'
;MYNYIKEKKYFQRNAAIALWNLGDSANVSDLATAMKDTEELVRGYAAWALGKIGGRSAKQILEENMSRETSESVKTEIREALQKMI
;
A
#
# COMPACT_ATOMS: atom_id res chain seq x y z
N MET A 1 -17.00 -14.51 -26.84
CA MET A 1 -15.87 -13.56 -26.65
C MET A 1 -15.99 -13.04 -25.22
N TYR A 2 -15.37 -13.75 -24.27
CA TYR A 2 -15.66 -13.59 -22.85
C TYR A 2 -14.99 -12.34 -22.26
N ASN A 3 -15.79 -11.56 -21.55
CA ASN A 3 -15.47 -10.37 -20.76
C ASN A 3 -14.25 -10.57 -19.83
N TYR A 4 -13.04 -10.27 -20.31
CA TYR A 4 -11.80 -10.35 -19.51
C TYR A 4 -11.42 -9.03 -18.81
N ILE A 5 -12.34 -8.05 -18.71
CA ILE A 5 -12.07 -6.71 -18.13
C ILE A 5 -13.15 -6.31 -17.11
N LYS A 6 -13.60 -7.27 -16.32
CA LYS A 6 -14.29 -7.08 -15.04
C LYS A 6 -13.73 -8.20 -14.17
N GLU A 7 -12.59 -8.07 -13.52
CA GLU A 7 -12.46 -7.27 -12.32
C GLU A 7 -10.97 -7.14 -11.94
N LYS A 8 -10.37 -5.96 -12.17
CA LYS A 8 -9.04 -5.60 -11.61
C LYS A 8 -8.96 -5.88 -10.10
N LYS A 9 -10.10 -5.74 -9.39
CA LYS A 9 -10.28 -5.98 -7.94
C LYS A 9 -9.87 -7.37 -7.44
N TYR A 10 -10.09 -8.45 -8.20
CA TYR A 10 -9.80 -9.81 -7.71
C TYR A 10 -8.34 -10.21 -7.89
N PHE A 11 -7.71 -9.80 -9.00
CA PHE A 11 -6.28 -10.04 -9.21
C PHE A 11 -5.42 -9.20 -8.24
N GLN A 12 -5.89 -8.00 -7.90
CA GLN A 12 -5.20 -7.05 -7.02
C GLN A 12 -5.33 -7.39 -5.53
N ARG A 13 -6.50 -7.90 -5.09
CA ARG A 13 -6.63 -8.47 -3.74
C ARG A 13 -5.68 -9.63 -3.52
N ASN A 14 -5.53 -10.51 -4.51
CA ASN A 14 -4.64 -11.67 -4.40
C ASN A 14 -3.17 -11.26 -4.36
N ALA A 15 -2.75 -10.22 -5.11
CA ALA A 15 -1.38 -9.71 -5.06
C ALA A 15 -1.06 -9.05 -3.69
N ALA A 16 -1.97 -8.25 -3.14
CA ALA A 16 -1.78 -7.61 -1.83
C ALA A 16 -1.83 -8.64 -0.67
N ILE A 17 -2.70 -9.65 -0.76
CA ILE A 17 -2.74 -10.77 0.20
C ILE A 17 -1.49 -11.64 0.07
N ALA A 18 -0.97 -11.86 -1.15
CA ALA A 18 0.28 -12.58 -1.35
C ALA A 18 1.49 -11.85 -0.76
N LEU A 19 1.55 -10.52 -0.87
CA LEU A 19 2.58 -9.68 -0.24
C LEU A 19 2.43 -9.61 1.29
N TRP A 20 1.20 -9.64 1.80
CA TRP A 20 0.94 -9.68 3.24
C TRP A 20 1.27 -11.05 3.86
N ASN A 21 0.99 -12.15 3.14
CA ASN A 21 1.30 -13.53 3.56
C ASN A 21 2.80 -13.85 3.54
N LEU A 22 3.66 -12.97 3.01
CA LEU A 22 5.11 -13.15 2.98
C LEU A 22 5.80 -12.87 4.32
N GLY A 23 5.06 -12.56 5.39
CA GLY A 23 5.40 -12.88 6.78
C GLY A 23 6.75 -12.37 7.32
N ASP A 24 6.66 -11.49 8.31
CA ASP A 24 7.74 -11.11 9.22
C ASP A 24 8.90 -10.29 8.64
N SER A 25 8.84 -8.99 8.89
CA SER A 25 10.00 -8.07 9.00
C SER A 25 10.80 -7.70 7.74
N ALA A 26 10.75 -8.47 6.65
CA ALA A 26 11.43 -8.12 5.39
C ALA A 26 10.70 -7.06 4.54
N ASN A 27 9.41 -6.80 4.81
CA ASN A 27 8.51 -6.12 3.89
C ASN A 27 8.56 -4.58 3.88
N VAL A 28 9.16 -3.91 4.87
CA VAL A 28 9.09 -2.43 4.94
C VAL A 28 9.83 -1.77 3.76
N SER A 29 10.97 -2.32 3.34
CA SER A 29 11.73 -1.83 2.19
C SER A 29 11.02 -2.10 0.85
N ASP A 30 10.39 -3.27 0.73
CA ASP A 30 9.64 -3.65 -0.48
C ASP A 30 8.36 -2.82 -0.60
N LEU A 31 7.68 -2.56 0.52
CA LEU A 31 6.53 -1.66 0.56
C LEU A 31 6.94 -0.21 0.28
N ALA A 32 8.12 0.23 0.74
CA ALA A 32 8.66 1.54 0.36
C ALA A 32 8.91 1.65 -1.15
N THR A 33 9.28 0.54 -1.80
CA THR A 33 9.40 0.46 -3.26
C THR A 33 8.02 0.49 -3.93
N ALA A 34 7.06 -0.27 -3.40
CA ALA A 34 5.68 -0.30 -3.91
C ALA A 34 4.96 1.06 -3.78
N MET A 35 5.32 1.89 -2.79
CA MET A 35 4.86 3.28 -2.69
C MET A 35 5.32 4.19 -3.84
N LYS A 36 6.27 3.74 -4.68
CA LYS A 36 6.75 4.46 -5.87
C LYS A 36 6.18 3.88 -7.17
N ASP A 37 5.29 2.90 -7.08
CA ASP A 37 4.68 2.27 -8.26
C ASP A 37 3.82 3.28 -9.04
N THR A 38 3.75 3.11 -10.35
CA THR A 38 2.92 3.96 -11.22
C THR A 38 1.43 3.78 -10.97
N GLU A 39 0.99 2.59 -10.58
CA GLU A 39 -0.41 2.28 -10.31
C GLU A 39 -0.81 2.77 -8.91
N GLU A 40 -1.77 3.71 -8.85
CA GLU A 40 -2.25 4.28 -7.58
C GLU A 40 -2.77 3.21 -6.61
N LEU A 41 -3.35 2.14 -7.14
CA LEU A 41 -3.86 1.03 -6.34
C LEU A 41 -2.73 0.29 -5.60
N VAL A 42 -1.59 0.09 -6.25
CA VAL A 42 -0.42 -0.56 -5.62
C VAL A 42 0.10 0.31 -4.48
N ARG A 43 0.19 1.64 -4.70
CA ARG A 43 0.59 2.59 -3.66
C ARG A 43 -0.40 2.63 -2.50
N GLY A 44 -1.70 2.63 -2.76
CA GLY A 44 -2.74 2.58 -1.73
C GLY A 44 -2.64 1.33 -0.84
N TYR A 45 -2.41 0.16 -1.45
CA TYR A 45 -2.21 -1.09 -0.70
C TYR A 45 -0.90 -1.10 0.08
N ALA A 46 0.17 -0.54 -0.49
CA ALA A 46 1.43 -0.40 0.20
C ALA A 46 1.28 0.49 1.44
N ALA A 47 0.54 1.60 1.32
CA ALA A 47 0.24 2.49 2.44
C ALA A 47 -0.57 1.76 3.54
N TRP A 48 -1.62 1.04 3.15
CA TRP A 48 -2.42 0.24 4.06
C TRP A 48 -1.60 -0.83 4.79
N ALA A 49 -0.73 -1.55 4.06
CA ALA A 49 0.11 -2.59 4.62
C ALA A 49 1.17 -2.02 5.58
N LEU A 50 1.80 -0.90 5.22
CA LEU A 50 2.70 -0.16 6.12
C LEU A 50 1.98 0.24 7.41
N GLY A 51 0.74 0.74 7.30
CA GLY A 51 -0.14 1.04 8.44
C GLY A 51 -0.37 -0.17 9.35
N LYS A 52 -0.55 -1.36 8.77
CA LYS A 52 -0.73 -2.61 9.52
C LYS A 52 0.56 -3.11 10.17
N ILE A 53 1.70 -2.94 9.52
CA ILE A 53 3.01 -3.32 10.09
C ILE A 53 3.32 -2.43 11.30
N GLY A 54 3.04 -1.13 11.20
CA GLY A 54 3.32 -0.21 12.29
C GLY A 54 4.82 0.06 12.48
N GLY A 55 5.15 0.76 13.56
CA GLY A 55 6.53 1.07 13.93
C GLY A 55 7.09 2.33 13.25
N ARG A 56 8.26 2.76 13.74
CA ARG A 56 8.89 4.04 13.36
C ARG A 56 9.20 4.12 11.87
N SER A 57 9.79 3.06 11.30
CA SER A 57 10.18 3.05 9.88
C SER A 57 8.99 3.14 8.95
N ALA A 58 7.91 2.40 9.22
CA ALA A 58 6.70 2.45 8.40
C ALA A 58 6.01 3.82 8.47
N LYS A 59 5.96 4.42 9.67
CA LYS A 59 5.44 5.78 9.85
C LYS A 59 6.23 6.81 9.04
N GLN A 60 7.56 6.76 9.09
CA GLN A 60 8.41 7.67 8.32
C GLN A 60 8.18 7.54 6.81
N ILE A 61 8.09 6.31 6.29
CA ILE A 61 7.83 6.06 4.86
C ILE A 61 6.48 6.64 4.44
N LEU A 62 5.44 6.46 5.27
CA LEU A 62 4.10 7.02 5.00
C LEU A 62 4.12 8.55 4.98
N GLU A 63 4.78 9.20 5.94
CA GLU A 63 4.90 10.66 6.01
C GLU A 63 5.68 11.22 4.81
N GLU A 64 6.78 10.59 4.42
CA GLU A 64 7.56 10.99 3.24
C GLU A 64 6.73 10.88 1.95
N ASN A 65 6.00 9.79 1.77
CA ASN A 65 5.17 9.59 0.58
C ASN A 65 3.94 10.50 0.57
N MET A 66 3.37 10.86 1.72
CA MET A 66 2.24 11.79 1.82
C MET A 66 2.53 13.13 1.12
N SER A 67 3.76 13.64 1.25
CA SER A 67 4.18 14.91 0.67
C SER A 67 4.35 14.88 -0.86
N ARG A 68 4.59 13.68 -1.42
CA ARG A 68 4.90 13.47 -2.84
C ARG A 68 3.73 12.89 -3.62
N GLU A 69 2.79 12.27 -2.93
CA GLU A 69 1.62 11.64 -3.53
C GLU A 69 0.73 12.69 -4.20
N THR A 70 0.23 12.36 -5.39
CA THR A 70 -0.67 13.22 -6.16
C THR A 70 -2.10 12.71 -6.12
N SER A 71 -2.30 11.39 -6.00
CA SER A 71 -3.61 10.75 -5.92
C SER A 71 -4.25 10.99 -4.56
N GLU A 72 -5.45 11.58 -4.58
CA GLU A 72 -6.23 11.83 -3.36
C GLU A 72 -6.70 10.52 -2.70
N SER A 73 -6.92 9.47 -3.51
CA SER A 73 -7.26 8.15 -2.99
C SER A 73 -6.12 7.57 -2.16
N VAL A 74 -4.88 7.67 -2.64
CA VAL A 74 -3.71 7.15 -1.93
C VAL A 74 -3.39 7.99 -0.71
N LYS A 75 -3.52 9.33 -0.79
CA LYS A 75 -3.41 10.21 0.39
C LYS A 75 -4.37 9.84 1.50
N THR A 76 -5.59 9.46 1.14
CA THR A 76 -6.60 9.03 2.11
C THR A 76 -6.14 7.76 2.82
N GLU A 77 -5.65 6.76 2.08
CA GLU A 77 -5.10 5.54 2.68
C GLU A 77 -3.87 5.81 3.55
N ILE A 78 -2.97 6.70 3.13
CA ILE A 78 -1.80 7.09 3.95
C ILE A 78 -2.25 7.73 5.27
N ARG A 79 -3.22 8.64 5.25
CA ARG A 79 -3.76 9.27 6.47
C ARG A 79 -4.42 8.25 7.39
N GLU A 80 -5.23 7.35 6.82
CA GLU A 80 -5.87 6.30 7.60
C GLU A 80 -4.86 5.33 8.21
N ALA A 81 -3.83 4.96 7.45
CA ALA A 81 -2.73 4.13 7.93
C ALA A 81 -2.03 4.79 9.13
N LEU A 82 -1.67 6.07 9.01
CA LEU A 82 -1.04 6.84 10.09
C LEU A 82 -1.93 6.99 11.33
N GLN A 83 -3.24 7.17 11.17
CA GLN A 83 -4.18 7.23 12.30
C GLN A 83 -4.30 5.88 13.03
N LYS A 84 -4.31 4.77 12.30
CA LYS A 84 -4.45 3.42 12.87
C LYS A 84 -3.18 2.91 13.56
N MET A 85 -2.06 3.61 13.42
CA MET A 85 -0.76 3.30 14.04
C MET A 85 -0.59 3.85 15.46
N ILE A 86 -1.56 4.61 15.98
CA ILE A 86 -1.55 5.23 17.32
C ILE A 86 -2.01 4.23 18.38
#